data_AF-A0AAX3WBV7-F1
#
_entry.id   AF-A0AAX3WBV7-F1
#
_cell.length_a   1.000
_cell.length_b   1.000
_cell.length_c   1.000
_cell.angle_alpha   90.00
_cell.angle_beta   90.00
_cell.angle_gamma   90.00
#
_symmetry.space_group_name_H-M   'P 1'
#
loop_
_entity.id
_entity.type
_entity.pdbx_description
1 polymer ?
#
loop_
_entity_poly.entity_id
_entity_poly.type
_entity_poly.pdbx_seq_one_letter_code
_entity_poly.pdbx_strand_id
1 'polypeptide(L)' 'MTKTVVVRGEKFELAVEQKSKSVWKVSGAYKGKLLQWEGRSPNIAAARWREHARYLTL' A
#
# COMPACT_ATOMS: atom_id res chain seq x y z
N MET A 1 9.37 7.19 -3.22
CA MET A 1 9.34 6.15 -4.28
C MET A 1 7.89 5.83 -4.58
N THR A 2 7.53 5.43 -5.80
CA THR A 2 6.17 4.96 -6.11
C THR A 2 6.18 3.48 -6.46
N LYS A 3 5.12 2.77 -6.08
CA LYS A 3 4.97 1.33 -6.34
C LYS A 3 3.56 1.03 -6.79
N THR A 4 3.43 0.45 -7.97
CA THR A 4 2.13 0.06 -8.51
C THR A 4 1.75 -1.34 -7.98
N VAL A 5 0.51 -1.49 -7.50
CA VAL A 5 -0.07 -2.77 -7.12
C VAL A 5 -1.36 -3.01 -7.89
N VAL A 6 -1.71 -4.28 -8.13
CA VAL A 6 -2.96 -4.64 -8.80
C VAL A 6 -3.95 -5.22 -7.80
N VAL A 7 -5.06 -4.53 -7.56
CA VAL A 7 -6.17 -4.99 -6.70
C VAL A 7 -7.36 -5.29 -7.59
N ARG A 8 -7.80 -6.56 -7.65
CA ARG A 8 -8.95 -7.01 -8.46
C ARG A 8 -8.91 -6.60 -9.95
N GLY A 9 -7.72 -6.50 -10.54
CA GLY A 9 -7.54 -6.10 -11.94
C GLY A 9 -7.32 -4.60 -12.14
N GLU A 10 -7.58 -3.79 -11.12
CA GLU A 10 -7.30 -2.35 -11.14
C GLU A 10 -5.89 -2.06 -10.63
N LYS A 11 -5.19 -1.15 -11.30
CA LYS A 11 -3.84 -0.70 -10.93
C LYS A 11 -3.95 0.49 -9.98
N PHE A 12 -3.31 0.39 -8.82
CA PHE A 12 -3.22 1.46 -7.84
C PHE A 12 -1.77 1.86 -7.65
N GLU A 13 -1.49 3.14 -7.74
CA GLU A 13 -0.18 3.71 -7.44
C GLU A 13 -0.09 4.01 -5.94
N LEU A 14 0.92 3.42 -5.30
CA LEU A 14 1.21 3.63 -3.90
C LEU A 14 2.45 4.51 -3.75
N ALA A 15 2.33 5.54 -2.93
CA ALA A 15 3.45 6.32 -2.43
C ALA A 15 4.18 5.52 -1.35
N VAL A 16 5.45 5.22 -1.59
CA VAL A 16 6.35 4.54 -0.67
C VAL A 16 7.32 5.55 -0.08
N GLU A 17 7.26 5.69 1.24
CA GLU A 17 8.08 6.57 2.06
C GLU A 17 8.90 5.71 3.03
N GLN A 18 10.22 5.91 3.05
CA GLN A 18 11.08 5.28 4.05
C GLN A 18 11.13 6.20 5.28
N LYS A 19 10.53 5.77 6.39
CA LYS A 19 10.59 6.51 7.66
C LYS A 19 11.92 6.28 8.39
N SER A 20 12.42 5.05 8.38
CA SER A 20 13.67 4.64 9.03
C SER A 20 14.31 3.47 8.27
N LYS A 21 15.54 3.09 8.65
CA LYS A 21 16.25 1.91 8.07
C LYS A 21 15.37 0.66 8.00
N SER A 22 14.51 0.45 9.00
CA SER A 22 13.64 -0.73 9.12
C SER A 22 12.14 -0.40 9.07
N VAL A 23 11.75 0.83 8.73
CA VAL A 23 10.33 1.25 8.70
C VAL A 23 10.02 1.90 7.37
N TRP A 24 9.11 1.26 6.64
CA TRP A 24 8.61 1.68 5.34
C TRP A 24 7.12 1.90 5.43
N LYS A 25 6.68 3.05 4.96
CA LYS A 25 5.30 3.48 4.93
C LYS A 25 4.84 3.51 3.48
N VAL A 26 3.65 2.98 3.25
CA VAL A 26 3.03 2.87 1.93
C VAL A 26 1.64 3.46 2.01
N SER A 27 1.37 4.47 1.21
CA SER A 27 0.12 5.21 1.18
C SER A 27 -0.49 5.12 -0.22
N GLY A 28 -1.79 4.91 -0.34
CA GLY A 28 -2.48 4.86 -1.62
C GLY A 28 -3.95 5.18 -1.47
N ALA A 29 -4.53 5.82 -2.48
CA ALA A 29 -5.96 6.06 -2.55
C ALA A 29 -6.66 4.80 -3.09
N TYR A 30 -7.64 4.30 -2.36
CA TYR A 30 -8.48 3.18 -2.77
C TYR A 30 -9.95 3.51 -2.53
N LYS A 31 -10.76 3.52 -3.59
CA LYS A 31 -12.20 3.82 -3.53
C LYS A 31 -12.55 5.10 -2.74
N GLY A 32 -11.80 6.17 -2.96
CA GLY A 32 -12.01 7.46 -2.28
C GLY A 32 -11.53 7.51 -0.83
N LYS A 33 -10.95 6.43 -0.29
CA LYS A 33 -10.29 6.40 1.02
C LYS A 33 -8.78 6.36 0.87
N LEU A 34 -8.09 7.18 1.66
CA LEU A 34 -6.64 7.14 1.72
C LEU A 34 -6.23 6.04 2.71
N LEU A 35 -5.63 4.99 2.19
CA LEU A 35 -5.16 3.83 2.95
C LEU A 35 -3.65 3.96 3.14
N GLN A 36 -3.18 3.76 4.37
CA GLN A 36 -1.77 3.86 4.73
C GLN A 36 -1.35 2.67 5.60
N TRP A 37 -0.27 2.00 5.19
CA TRP A 37 0.29 0.86 5.89
C TRP A 37 1.78 1.02 6.14
N GLU A 38 2.23 0.54 7.29
CA GLU A 38 3.64 0.50 7.66
C GLU A 38 4.12 -0.95 7.72
N GLY A 39 5.38 -1.17 7.36
CA GLY A 39 6.00 -2.48 7.36
C GLY A 39 7.52 -2.39 7.44
N ARG A 40 8.16 -3.53 7.70
CA ARG A 40 9.63 -3.62 7.81
C ARG A 40 10.35 -3.47 6.47
N SER A 41 9.61 -3.47 5.37
CA SER A 41 10.11 -3.39 4.01
C SER A 41 9.01 -2.84 3.10
N PRO A 42 9.35 -2.19 1.97
CA PRO A 42 8.36 -1.60 1.08
C PRO A 42 7.46 -2.67 0.44
N ASN A 43 7.99 -3.88 0.21
CA ASN A 43 7.20 -5.01 -0.28
C ASN A 43 6.17 -5.51 0.75
N ILE A 44 6.56 -5.63 2.03
CA ILE A 44 5.64 -6.09 3.09
C ILE A 44 4.53 -5.06 3.31
N ALA A 45 4.89 -3.77 3.36
CA ALA A 45 3.92 -2.69 3.52
C ALA A 45 2.94 -2.63 2.33
N ALA A 46 3.42 -2.76 1.09
CA ALA A 46 2.57 -2.79 -0.10
C ALA A 46 1.69 -4.05 -0.18
N ALA A 47 2.19 -5.21 0.25
CA ALA A 47 1.40 -6.45 0.31
C ALA A 47 0.24 -6.32 1.31
N ARG A 48 0.50 -5.78 2.50
CA ARG A 48 -0.53 -5.51 3.51
C ARG A 48 -1.57 -4.49 3.03
N TRP A 49 -1.11 -3.41 2.41
CA TRP A 49 -2.00 -2.42 1.79
C TRP A 49 -2.94 -3.09 0.77
N ARG A 50 -2.38 -3.93 -0.12
CA ARG A 50 -3.14 -4.66 -1.15
C ARG A 50 -4.15 -5.63 -0.54
N GLU A 51 -3.74 -6.38 0.47
CA GLU A 51 -4.61 -7.33 1.17
C GLU A 51 -5.78 -6.60 1.84
N HIS A 52 -5.50 -5.50 2.54
CA HIS A 52 -6.54 -4.70 3.17
C HIS A 52 -7.48 -4.06 2.16
N ALA A 53 -6.98 -3.51 1.05
CA ALA A 53 -7.80 -3.00 -0.05
C ALA A 53 -8.72 -4.08 -0.64
N ARG A 54 -8.25 -5.33 -0.73
CA ARG A 54 -9.07 -6.48 -1.15
C ARG A 54 -10.20 -6.79 -0.16
N TYR A 55 -9.91 -6.73 1.15
CA TYR A 55 -10.88 -7.00 2.22
C TYR A 55 -11.88 -5.87 2.42
N LEU A 56 -11.49 -4.60 2.27
CA LEU A 56 -12.37 -3.43 2.43
C LEU A 56 -13.47 -3.33 1.36
N THR A 57 -13.49 -4.28 0.42
CA THR A 57 -14.50 -4.41 -0.65
C THR A 57 -15.53 -5.52 -0.35
N LEU A 58 -15.40 -6.25 0.75
CA LEU A 58 -16.42 -7.16 1.29
C LEU A 58 -17.26 -6.42 2.34
#